data_AF-A0A847PUG6-F1
#
_entry.id   AF-A0A847PUG6-F1
#
_cell.length_a   1.000
_cell.length_b   1.000
_cell.length_c   1.000
_cell.angle_alpha   90.00
_cell.angle_beta   90.00
_cell.angle_gamma   90.00
#
_symmetry.space_group_name_H-M   'P 1'
#
loop_
_entity.id
_entity.type
_entity.pdbx_description
1 polymer ?
#
loop_
_entity_poly.entity_id
_entity_poly.type
_entity_poly.pdbx_seq_one_letter_code
_entity_poly.pdbx_strand_id
1 'polypeptide(L)'
;ANTVAKIVYGIADTLVTNAVSQTAKGQTPIFILPVDQKRGSVKTSAPSGRAFELNMREVDVTNSERLAQMENIVVLESPYEIYDIFGLDRPSEDIIMKVKERKKKKKTKEETGK
;
A
#
# COMPACT_ATOMS: atom_id res chain seq x y z
N ALA A 1 -3.72 -6.40 2.49
CA ALA A 1 -4.27 -7.75 2.69
C ALA A 1 -5.18 -8.24 1.55
N ASN A 2 -6.46 -7.82 1.48
CA ASN A 2 -7.47 -8.49 0.62
C ASN A 2 -7.12 -8.55 -0.88
N THR A 3 -6.74 -7.41 -1.48
CA THR A 3 -6.38 -7.37 -2.91
C THR A 3 -5.17 -8.24 -3.22
N VAL A 4 -4.17 -8.23 -2.34
CA VAL A 4 -2.96 -9.08 -2.47
C VAL A 4 -3.34 -10.56 -2.44
N ALA A 5 -4.18 -10.97 -1.49
CA ALA A 5 -4.67 -12.34 -1.42
C ALA A 5 -5.38 -12.74 -2.73
N LYS A 6 -6.31 -11.91 -3.21
CA LYS A 6 -7.01 -12.17 -4.48
C LYS A 6 -6.05 -12.34 -5.66
N ILE A 7 -5.05 -11.47 -5.79
CA ILE A 7 -4.04 -11.57 -6.85
C ILE A 7 -3.26 -12.88 -6.75
N VAL A 8 -2.75 -13.20 -5.56
CA VAL A 8 -1.94 -14.41 -5.30
C VAL A 8 -2.72 -15.69 -5.60
N TYR A 9 -4.03 -15.71 -5.32
CA TYR A 9 -4.90 -16.86 -5.61
C TYR A 9 -5.59 -16.78 -6.98
N GLY A 10 -5.23 -15.84 -7.85
CA GLY A 10 -5.77 -15.72 -9.21
C GLY A 10 -7.25 -15.28 -9.27
N ILE A 11 -7.78 -14.69 -8.20
CA ILE A 11 -9.15 -14.18 -8.14
C ILE A 11 -9.21 -12.79 -8.78
N ALA A 12 -9.90 -12.68 -9.92
CA ALA A 12 -9.99 -11.47 -10.74
C ALA A 12 -11.40 -10.85 -10.74
N ASP A 13 -12.02 -10.70 -9.57
CA ASP A 13 -13.43 -10.31 -9.40
C ASP A 13 -13.68 -8.81 -9.14
N THR A 14 -12.62 -8.01 -8.99
CA THR A 14 -12.67 -6.55 -8.90
C THR A 14 -11.92 -5.91 -10.07
N LEU A 15 -12.18 -4.62 -10.34
CA LEU A 15 -11.46 -3.88 -11.39
C LEU A 15 -9.93 -3.97 -11.23
N VAL A 16 -9.44 -3.75 -10.01
CA VAL A 16 -7.99 -3.76 -9.71
C VAL A 16 -7.40 -5.16 -9.92
N THR A 17 -8.04 -6.20 -9.36
CA THR A 17 -7.53 -7.58 -9.47
C THR A 17 -7.61 -8.11 -10.90
N ASN A 18 -8.65 -7.72 -11.66
CA ASN A 18 -8.77 -8.08 -13.07
C ASN A 18 -7.72 -7.37 -13.93
N ALA A 19 -7.46 -6.08 -13.69
CA ALA A 19 -6.39 -5.36 -14.37
C ALA A 19 -5.02 -6.02 -14.14
N VAL A 20 -4.70 -6.39 -12.90
CA VAL A 20 -3.47 -7.13 -12.58
C VAL A 20 -3.42 -8.47 -13.33
N SER A 21 -4.51 -9.26 -13.30
CA SER A 21 -4.57 -10.57 -13.96
C SER A 21 -4.39 -10.50 -15.47
N GLN A 22 -4.95 -9.48 -16.15
CA GLN A 22 -4.75 -9.31 -17.59
C GLN A 22 -3.35 -8.79 -17.93
N THR A 23 -2.85 -7.82 -17.17
CA THR A 23 -1.51 -7.27 -17.37
C THR A 23 -0.43 -8.34 -17.17
N ALA A 24 -0.62 -9.25 -16.21
CA ALA A 24 0.31 -10.34 -15.93
C ALA A 24 0.46 -11.35 -17.08
N LYS A 25 -0.45 -11.36 -18.07
CA LYS A 25 -0.34 -12.18 -19.29
C LYS A 25 0.58 -11.57 -20.34
N GLY A 26 0.94 -10.30 -20.19
CA GLY A 26 1.85 -9.59 -21.07
C GLY A 26 3.23 -9.39 -20.45
N GLN A 27 4.03 -8.51 -21.05
CA GLN A 27 5.35 -8.13 -20.56
C GLN A 27 5.33 -6.80 -19.78
N THR A 28 4.15 -6.21 -19.57
CA THR A 28 4.02 -4.94 -18.87
C THR A 28 4.31 -5.14 -17.38
N PRO A 29 5.28 -4.42 -16.79
CA PRO A 29 5.61 -4.57 -15.38
C PRO A 29 4.48 -4.07 -14.47
N ILE A 30 4.28 -4.76 -13.35
CA ILE A 30 3.25 -4.46 -12.35
C ILE A 30 3.94 -4.11 -11.04
N PHE A 31 3.71 -2.90 -10.53
CA PHE A 31 4.25 -2.45 -9.25
C PHE A 31 3.13 -2.42 -8.20
N ILE A 32 3.35 -3.09 -7.06
CA ILE A 32 2.37 -3.14 -5.97
C ILE A 32 3.07 -2.77 -4.66
N LEU A 33 2.45 -1.86 -3.89
CA LEU A 33 2.88 -1.54 -2.52
C LEU A 33 1.90 -2.19 -1.52
N PRO A 34 2.17 -3.42 -1.05
CA PRO A 34 1.39 -4.04 0.01
C PRO A 34 1.72 -3.39 1.36
N VAL A 35 0.71 -3.22 2.21
CA VAL A 35 0.91 -2.61 3.54
C VAL A 35 1.30 -3.63 4.62
N ASP A 36 1.13 -4.93 4.35
CA ASP A 36 1.25 -6.01 5.34
C ASP A 36 2.50 -6.89 5.04
N GLN A 37 3.68 -6.29 4.96
CA GLN A 37 4.90 -6.96 4.49
C GLN A 37 5.73 -7.62 5.59
N LYS A 38 5.69 -7.08 6.82
CA LYS A 38 6.61 -7.47 7.89
C LYS A 38 5.83 -8.11 9.03
N ARG A 39 6.36 -9.22 9.56
CA ARG A 39 5.84 -9.86 10.76
C ARG A 39 6.00 -8.92 11.95
N GLY A 40 5.06 -9.02 12.89
CA GLY A 40 5.08 -8.26 14.14
C GLY A 40 3.88 -7.35 14.31
N SER A 41 4.00 -6.47 15.29
CA SER A 41 2.95 -5.55 15.69
C SER A 41 3.38 -4.11 15.48
N VAL A 42 2.46 -3.30 14.97
CA VAL A 42 2.66 -1.86 14.79
C VAL A 42 1.72 -1.12 15.71
N LYS A 43 2.29 -0.33 16.61
CA LYS A 43 1.52 0.65 17.38
C LYS A 43 1.07 1.76 16.45
N THR A 44 -0.23 1.93 16.34
CA THR A 44 -0.85 2.98 15.54
C THR A 44 -1.87 3.74 16.37
N SER A 45 -2.32 4.88 15.86
CA SER A 45 -3.31 5.72 16.52
C SER A 45 -4.57 5.77 15.68
N ALA A 46 -5.71 5.50 16.32
CA ALA A 46 -7.00 5.75 15.73
C ALA A 46 -7.16 7.26 15.42
N PRO A 47 -8.06 7.64 14.51
CA PRO A 47 -8.38 9.05 14.26
C PRO A 47 -8.81 9.83 15.52
N SER A 48 -9.27 9.12 16.57
CA SER A 48 -9.62 9.65 17.89
C SER A 48 -8.42 9.86 18.83
N GLY A 49 -7.20 9.51 18.41
CA GLY A 49 -5.99 9.58 19.24
C GLY A 49 -5.74 8.35 20.11
N ARG A 50 -6.71 7.42 20.20
CA ARG A 50 -6.53 6.17 20.94
C ARG A 50 -5.44 5.32 20.28
N ALA A 51 -4.38 5.01 21.03
CA ALA A 51 -3.37 4.06 20.60
C ALA A 51 -3.94 2.64 20.61
N PHE A 52 -3.66 1.88 19.56
CA PHE A 52 -3.93 0.46 19.50
C PHE A 52 -2.82 -0.24 18.72
N GLU A 53 -2.73 -1.55 18.93
CA GLU A 53 -1.73 -2.39 18.31
C GLU A 53 -2.36 -3.12 17.12
N LEU A 54 -1.79 -2.93 15.94
CA LEU A 54 -2.15 -3.66 14.74
C LEU A 54 -1.18 -4.83 14.60
N ASN A 55 -1.70 -6.06 14.69
CA ASN A 55 -0.91 -7.27 14.47
C ASN A 55 -1.07 -7.71 13.01
N MET A 56 0.04 -7.79 12.29
CA MET A 56 0.02 -8.36 10.94
C MET A 56 -0.16 -9.87 11.04
N ARG A 57 -1.20 -10.38 10.39
CA ARG A 57 -1.50 -11.82 10.41
C ARG A 57 -0.50 -12.54 9.52
N GLU A 58 -0.07 -13.73 9.93
CA GLU A 58 0.84 -14.57 9.14
C GLU A 58 0.33 -14.80 7.71
N VAL A 59 -0.98 -14.93 7.52
CA VAL A 59 -1.59 -15.08 6.18
C VAL A 59 -1.34 -13.86 5.29
N ASP A 60 -1.37 -12.64 5.84
CA ASP A 60 -1.18 -11.42 5.07
C ASP A 60 0.29 -11.26 4.66
N VAL A 61 1.21 -11.59 5.56
CA VAL A 61 2.66 -11.61 5.28
C VAL A 61 2.99 -12.69 4.25
N THR A 62 2.49 -13.92 4.44
CA THR A 62 2.71 -15.03 3.50
C THR A 62 2.19 -14.71 2.10
N ASN A 63 1.04 -14.04 1.99
CA ASN A 63 0.52 -13.60 0.70
C ASN A 63 1.41 -12.53 0.07
N SER A 64 1.95 -11.58 0.84
CA SER A 64 2.89 -10.59 0.33
C SER A 64 4.21 -11.24 -0.14
N GLU A 65 4.72 -12.23 0.61
CA GLU A 65 5.89 -13.02 0.22
C GLU A 65 5.65 -13.78 -1.09
N ARG A 66 4.47 -14.42 -1.25
CA ARG A 66 4.09 -15.09 -2.50
C ARG A 66 3.93 -14.12 -3.66
N LEU A 67 3.33 -12.95 -3.44
CA LEU A 67 3.16 -11.91 -4.45
C LEU A 67 4.53 -11.49 -5.02
N ALA A 68 5.55 -11.36 -4.17
CA ALA A 68 6.90 -10.99 -4.58
C ALA A 68 7.61 -12.05 -5.45
N GLN A 69 7.10 -13.28 -5.49
CA GLN A 69 7.63 -14.36 -6.33
C GLN A 69 6.85 -14.52 -7.65
N MET A 70 5.78 -13.75 -7.87
CA MET A 70 4.99 -13.83 -9.09
C MET A 70 5.69 -13.13 -10.25
N GLU A 71 5.61 -13.72 -11.43
CA GLU A 71 6.18 -13.17 -12.66
C GLU A 71 5.59 -11.78 -12.96
N ASN A 72 6.43 -10.87 -13.48
CA ASN A 72 6.08 -9.49 -13.85
C ASN A 72 5.55 -8.60 -12.72
N ILE A 73 5.59 -9.06 -11.45
CA ILE A 73 5.19 -8.28 -10.28
C ILE A 73 6.42 -7.87 -9.46
N VAL A 74 6.51 -6.57 -9.18
CA VAL A 74 7.51 -5.98 -8.27
C VAL A 74 6.77 -5.45 -7.04
N VAL A 75 7.15 -5.98 -5.87
CA VAL A 75 6.66 -5.50 -4.58
C VAL A 75 7.53 -4.33 -4.13
N LEU A 76 6.89 -3.17 -3.93
CA LEU A 76 7.55 -1.98 -3.42
C LEU A 76 7.59 -2.02 -1.89
N GLU A 77 8.68 -1.57 -1.26
CA GLU A 77 8.74 -1.39 0.20
C GLU A 77 8.27 0.01 0.62
N SER A 78 8.37 0.96 -0.29
CA SER A 78 8.15 2.37 -0.02
C SER A 78 7.50 3.10 -1.19
N PRO A 79 6.61 4.09 -0.95
CA PRO A 79 6.08 4.93 -2.02
C PRO A 79 7.16 5.74 -2.75
N TYR A 80 8.35 5.90 -2.16
CA TYR A 80 9.46 6.64 -2.79
C TYR A 80 10.17 5.86 -3.90
N GLU A 81 10.03 4.53 -3.96
CA GLU A 81 10.65 3.72 -5.01
C GLU A 81 10.08 4.04 -6.40
N ILE A 82 8.87 4.61 -6.48
CA ILE A 82 8.29 5.04 -7.75
C ILE A 82 9.16 6.09 -8.45
N TYR A 83 9.84 6.96 -7.68
CA TYR A 83 10.73 7.98 -8.25
C TYR A 83 11.95 7.32 -8.88
N ASP A 84 12.54 6.34 -8.20
CA ASP A 84 13.71 5.61 -8.71
C ASP A 84 13.37 4.85 -9.99
N ILE A 85 12.19 4.21 -10.05
CA ILE A 85 11.70 3.49 -11.23
C ILE A 85 11.60 4.39 -12.46
N PHE A 86 11.14 5.64 -12.27
CA PHE A 86 10.99 6.60 -13.37
C PHE A 86 12.21 7.51 -13.56
N GLY A 87 13.32 7.29 -12.82
CA GLY A 87 14.51 8.13 -12.89
C GLY A 87 14.25 9.59 -12.48
N LEU A 88 13.31 9.80 -11.56
CA LEU A 88 12.93 11.11 -11.05
C LEU A 88 13.66 11.42 -9.75
N ASP A 89 13.90 12.70 -9.50
CA ASP A 89 14.40 13.14 -8.20
C ASP A 89 13.36 12.87 -7.12
N ARG A 90 13.82 12.24 -6.03
CA ARG A 90 12.99 12.07 -4.84
C ARG A 90 12.66 13.44 -4.26
N PRO A 91 11.42 13.69 -3.81
CA PRO A 91 11.06 14.97 -3.23
C PRO A 91 11.85 15.22 -1.95
N SER A 92 12.34 16.45 -1.79
CA SER A 92 13.05 16.91 -0.60
C SER A 92 12.14 17.00 0.64
N GLU A 93 10.83 17.12 0.43
CA GLU A 93 9.83 17.20 1.49
C GLU A 93 9.19 15.83 1.74
N ASP A 94 9.02 15.49 3.03
CA ASP A 94 8.34 14.26 3.43
C ASP A 94 6.85 14.29 3.03
N ILE A 95 6.49 13.49 2.02
CA ILE A 95 5.12 13.33 1.52
C ILE A 95 4.18 12.93 2.65
N ILE A 96 4.63 12.09 3.60
CA ILE A 96 3.81 11.64 4.73
C ILE A 96 3.43 12.85 5.60
N MET A 97 4.39 13.76 5.85
CA MET A 97 4.13 14.99 6.58
C MET A 97 3.16 15.90 5.84
N LYS A 98 3.34 16.11 4.53
CA LYS A 98 2.39 16.87 3.71
C LYS A 98 0.98 16.29 3.74
N VAL A 99 0.83 14.97 3.66
CA VAL A 99 -0.48 14.31 3.73
C VAL A 99 -1.09 14.45 5.12
N LYS A 100 -0.31 14.32 6.19
CA LYS A 100 -0.78 14.54 7.58
C LYS A 100 -1.25 15.98 7.78
N GLU A 101 -0.52 16.98 7.30
CA GLU A 101 -0.91 18.38 7.36
C GLU A 101 -2.19 18.67 6.58
N ARG A 102 -2.34 18.12 5.37
CA ARG A 102 -3.58 18.22 4.59
C ARG A 102 -4.77 17.59 5.31
N LYS A 103 -4.58 16.42 5.93
CA LYS A 103 -5.62 15.77 6.76
C LYS A 103 -5.99 16.62 7.98
N LYS A 104 -4.99 17.18 8.68
CA LYS A 104 -5.22 18.08 9.83
C LYS A 104 -6.00 19.32 9.40
N LYS A 105 -5.60 19.99 8.32
CA LYS A 105 -6.31 21.14 7.75
C LYS A 105 -7.75 20.81 7.33
N LYS A 106 -8.00 19.62 6.77
CA LYS A 106 -9.37 19.16 6.46
C LYS A 106 -10.20 18.95 7.73
N LYS A 107 -9.65 18.27 8.73
CA LYS A 107 -10.32 18.04 10.03
C LYS A 107 -10.66 19.34 10.75
N THR A 108 -9.71 20.28 10.79
CA THR A 108 -9.95 21.61 11.37
C THR A 108 -11.04 22.34 10.61
N LYS A 109 -11.06 22.30 9.27
CA LYS A 109 -12.14 22.90 8.46
C LYS A 109 -13.51 22.25 8.68
N GLU A 110 -13.57 20.94 8.91
CA GLU A 110 -14.82 20.24 9.26
C GLU A 110 -15.27 20.57 10.70
N GLU A 111 -14.36 20.80 11.64
CA GLU A 111 -14.66 21.20 13.02
C GLU A 111 -14.97 22.69 13.19
N THR A 112 -14.48 23.56 12.29
CA THR A 112 -14.77 25.01 12.28
C THR A 112 -15.88 25.43 11.32
N GLY A 113 -16.35 24.52 10.45
CA GLY A 113 -17.41 24.80 9.48
C GLY A 113 -18.81 24.75 10.13
N LYS A 114 -19.67 25.79 10.21
CA LYS A 114 -19.71 27.14 9.62
C LYS A 114 -18.83 27.41 8.39
#